data_AF-A0AB33EUQ0-F1
#
_entry.id   AF-A0AB33EUQ0-F1
#
_cell.length_a   1.000
_cell.length_b   1.000
_cell.length_c   1.000
_cell.angle_alpha   90.00
_cell.angle_beta   90.00
_cell.angle_gamma   90.00
#
_symmetry.space_group_name_H-M   'P 1'
#
loop_
_entity.id
_entity.type
_entity.pdbx_description
1 polymer ?
#
loop_
_entity_poly.entity_id
_entity_poly.type
_entity_poly.pdbx_seq_one_letter_code
_entity_poly.pdbx_strand_id
1 'polypeptide(L)'
;MQVIHQPRVAWDTARVIGGAFHDDRLFDWLRHEFDALFGAAAGEALAESRERVRHVGDARVSVETGLWRVRLEDALRQRPEFAGDLAGITSVARAHRP
;
A
#
# COMPACT_ATOMS: atom_id res chain seq x y z
N MET A 1 2.09 -25.77 -3.04
CA MET A 1 1.09 -24.69 -3.04
C MET A 1 1.40 -23.79 -1.85
N GLN A 2 2.04 -22.62 -2.05
CA GLN A 2 2.26 -21.68 -0.95
C GLN A 2 0.94 -20.98 -0.64
N VAL A 3 0.43 -21.13 0.58
CA VAL A 3 -0.76 -20.42 1.05
C VAL A 3 -0.34 -18.99 1.38
N ILE A 4 -0.82 -18.02 0.60
CA ILE A 4 -0.60 -16.61 0.88
C ILE A 4 -1.62 -16.16 1.93
N HIS A 5 -1.13 -15.79 3.13
CA HIS A 5 -1.99 -15.29 4.20
C HIS A 5 -2.42 -13.85 3.90
N GLN A 6 -3.55 -13.68 3.20
CA GLN A 6 -4.02 -12.38 2.72
C GLN A 6 -4.09 -11.27 3.78
N PRO A 7 -4.59 -11.50 5.02
CA PRO A 7 -4.58 -10.46 6.05
C PRO A 7 -3.17 -9.98 6.39
N ARG A 8 -2.17 -10.87 6.26
CA ARG A 8 -0.78 -10.51 6.52
C ARG A 8 -0.21 -9.67 5.38
N VAL A 9 -0.50 -10.03 4.14
CA VAL A 9 -0.09 -9.24 2.96
C VAL A 9 -0.71 -7.85 3.01
N ALA A 10 -2.01 -7.75 3.26
CA ALA A 10 -2.69 -6.46 3.38
C ALA A 10 -2.07 -5.57 4.46
N TRP A 11 -1.79 -6.14 5.65
CA TRP A 11 -1.13 -5.41 6.72
C TRP A 11 0.30 -4.98 6.37
N ASP A 12 1.09 -5.90 5.84
CA ASP A 12 2.48 -5.65 5.49
C ASP A 12 2.62 -4.57 4.41
N THR A 13 1.71 -4.57 3.43
CA THR A 13 1.60 -3.55 2.38
C THR A 13 1.15 -2.21 2.94
N ALA A 14 0.15 -2.18 3.83
CA ALA A 14 -0.32 -0.95 4.45
C ALA A 14 0.80 -0.22 5.20
N ARG A 15 1.67 -0.97 5.89
CA ARG A 15 2.86 -0.40 6.55
C ARG A 15 3.90 0.14 5.58
N VAL A 16 4.01 -0.46 4.40
CA VAL A 16 4.85 0.08 3.32
C VAL A 16 4.28 1.43 2.87
N ILE A 17 2.99 1.48 2.54
CA ILE A 17 2.28 2.71 2.15
C ILE A 17 2.48 3.81 3.19
N GLY A 18 2.23 3.52 4.47
CA GLY A 18 2.34 4.49 5.56
C GLY A 18 3.72 5.16 5.64
N GLY A 19 4.79 4.39 5.56
CA GLY A 19 6.13 4.98 5.58
C GLY A 19 6.63 5.48 4.22
N ALA A 20 5.93 5.18 3.12
CA ALA A 20 6.22 5.79 1.82
C ALA A 20 5.70 7.24 1.74
N PHE A 21 4.74 7.65 2.57
CA PHE A 21 4.20 9.01 2.51
C PHE A 21 5.26 10.13 2.65
N HIS A 22 6.34 9.86 3.38
CA HIS A 22 7.46 10.78 3.59
C HIS A 22 8.64 10.57 2.62
N ASP A 23 8.62 9.53 1.79
CA ASP A 23 9.68 9.22 0.84
C ASP A 23 9.13 9.38 -0.59
N ASP A 24 9.48 10.48 -1.26
CA ASP A 24 9.02 10.76 -2.62
C ASP A 24 9.33 9.64 -3.61
N ARG A 25 10.54 9.07 -3.54
CA ARG A 25 10.98 8.04 -4.49
C ARG A 25 10.22 6.74 -4.28
N LEU A 26 10.10 6.31 -3.02
CA LEU A 26 9.34 5.11 -2.68
C LEU A 26 7.85 5.30 -3.00
N PHE A 27 7.31 6.49 -2.76
CA PHE A 27 5.92 6.80 -3.04
C PHE A 27 5.61 6.75 -4.54
N ASP A 28 6.43 7.39 -5.38
CA ASP A 28 6.20 7.43 -6.82
C ASP A 28 6.28 6.03 -7.44
N TRP A 29 7.26 5.22 -7.00
CA TRP A 29 7.36 3.83 -7.40
C TRP A 29 6.13 3.02 -6.93
N LEU A 30 5.74 3.15 -5.66
CA LEU A 30 4.60 2.41 -5.11
C LEU A 30 3.28 2.78 -5.80
N ARG A 31 3.09 4.06 -6.13
CA ARG A 31 1.92 4.53 -6.89
C ARG A 31 1.88 3.88 -8.27
N HIS A 32 2.99 3.85 -8.98
CA HIS A 32 3.08 3.19 -10.30
C HIS A 32 2.71 1.70 -10.23
N GLU A 33 3.25 0.97 -9.25
CA GLU A 33 2.91 -0.45 -9.06
C GLU A 33 1.43 -0.66 -8.71
N PHE A 34 0.84 0.23 -7.90
CA PHE A 34 -0.58 0.18 -7.56
C PHE A 34 -1.49 0.51 -8.75
N ASP A 35 -1.10 1.47 -9.59
CA ASP A 35 -1.81 1.80 -10.82
C ASP A 35 -1.79 0.62 -11.80
N ALA A 36 -0.66 -0.09 -11.91
CA ALA A 36 -0.55 -1.28 -12.73
C ALA A 36 -1.40 -2.45 -12.21
N LEU A 37 -1.45 -2.64 -10.89
CA LEU A 37 -2.13 -3.80 -10.27
C LEU A 37 -3.65 -3.59 -10.10
N PHE A 38 -4.06 -2.42 -9.60
CA PHE A 38 -5.45 -2.12 -9.23
C PHE A 38 -6.11 -1.07 -10.15
N GLY A 39 -5.36 -0.47 -11.07
CA GLY A 39 -5.81 0.60 -11.96
C GLY A 39 -5.62 2.00 -11.38
N ALA A 40 -5.76 3.02 -12.24
CA ALA A 40 -5.48 4.42 -11.93
C ALA A 40 -6.21 4.97 -10.67
N ALA A 41 -7.40 4.45 -10.38
CA ALA A 41 -8.16 4.85 -9.19
C ALA A 41 -7.45 4.49 -7.87
N ALA A 42 -6.56 3.51 -7.88
CA ALA A 42 -5.77 3.12 -6.71
C ALA A 42 -4.61 4.09 -6.47
N GLY A 43 -3.88 4.53 -7.50
CA GLY A 43 -2.84 5.53 -7.37
C GLY A 43 -3.38 6.91 -7.02
N GLU A 44 -4.54 7.30 -7.54
CA GLU A 44 -5.21 8.54 -7.09
C GLU A 44 -5.58 8.46 -5.60
N ALA A 45 -6.13 7.35 -5.14
CA ALA A 45 -6.43 7.16 -3.71
C ALA A 45 -5.16 7.23 -2.84
N LEU A 46 -4.01 6.72 -3.31
CA LEU A 46 -2.72 6.86 -2.63
C LEU A 46 -2.25 8.31 -2.58
N ALA A 47 -2.39 9.04 -3.69
CA ALA A 47 -2.03 10.46 -3.79
C ALA A 47 -2.86 11.31 -2.82
N GLU A 48 -4.17 11.08 -2.76
CA GLU A 48 -5.04 11.75 -1.80
C GLU A 48 -4.68 11.42 -0.34
N SER A 49 -4.39 10.15 -0.02
CA SER A 49 -3.91 9.77 1.31
C SER A 49 -2.63 10.51 1.70
N ARG A 50 -1.70 10.63 0.75
CA ARG A 50 -0.45 11.38 0.96
C ARG A 50 -0.71 12.86 1.21
N GLU A 51 -1.61 13.46 0.45
CA GLU A 51 -1.96 14.88 0.62
C GLU A 51 -2.62 15.12 1.98
N ARG A 52 -3.52 14.23 2.42
CA ARG A 52 -4.09 14.29 3.77
C ARG A 52 -3.02 14.20 4.86
N VAL A 53 -2.01 13.35 4.69
CA VAL A 53 -0.87 13.25 5.62
C VAL A 53 -0.01 14.52 5.58
N ARG A 54 0.27 15.09 4.41
CA ARG A 54 1.02 16.34 4.29
C ARG A 54 0.31 17.52 4.96
N HIS A 55 -1.02 17.57 4.88
CA HIS A 55 -1.82 18.64 5.47
C HIS A 55 -1.96 18.51 6.99
N VAL A 56 -2.17 17.29 7.52
CA VAL A 56 -2.43 17.05 8.95
C VAL A 56 -1.15 16.75 9.75
N GLY A 57 -0.11 16.25 9.09
CA GLY A 57 1.14 15.81 9.70
C GLY A 57 1.14 14.34 10.13
N ASP A 58 2.25 13.92 10.75
CA ASP A 58 2.60 12.51 11.03
C ASP A 58 1.55 11.75 11.85
N ALA A 59 0.78 12.46 12.69
CA ALA A 59 -0.32 11.86 13.44
C ALA A 59 -1.35 11.16 12.53
N ARG A 60 -1.46 11.60 11.26
CA ARG A 60 -2.37 11.04 10.26
C ARG A 60 -1.85 9.76 9.61
N VAL A 61 -0.54 9.49 9.66
CA VAL A 61 0.09 8.32 9.02
C VAL A 61 -0.51 7.02 9.55
N SER A 62 -0.66 6.90 10.87
CA SER A 62 -1.25 5.71 11.51
C SER A 62 -2.70 5.48 11.09
N VAL A 63 -3.47 6.56 10.91
CA VAL A 63 -4.87 6.50 10.47
C VAL A 63 -4.95 6.02 9.03
N GLU A 64 -4.21 6.64 8.10
CA GLU A 64 -4.21 6.23 6.70
C GLU A 64 -3.66 4.80 6.54
N THR A 65 -2.64 4.42 7.31
CA THR A 65 -2.15 3.02 7.35
C THR A 65 -3.26 2.05 7.74
N GLY A 66 -4.06 2.37 8.76
CA GLY A 66 -5.20 1.55 9.16
C GLY A 66 -6.27 1.43 8.08
N LEU A 67 -6.59 2.54 7.40
CA LEU A 67 -7.55 2.56 6.29
C LEU A 67 -7.06 1.70 5.12
N TRP A 68 -5.78 1.81 4.77
CA TRP A 68 -5.18 1.01 3.70
C TRP A 68 -5.18 -0.48 4.02
N ARG A 69 -4.97 -0.88 5.28
CA ARG A 69 -5.11 -2.29 5.68
C ARG A 69 -6.50 -2.82 5.32
N VAL A 70 -7.56 -2.13 5.76
CA VAL A 70 -8.94 -2.57 5.52
C VAL A 70 -9.25 -2.59 4.03
N ARG A 71 -8.86 -1.53 3.30
CA ARG A 71 -9.05 -1.45 1.84
C ARG A 71 -8.38 -2.60 1.10
N LEU A 72 -7.17 -2.97 1.50
CA LEU A 72 -6.43 -4.08 0.89
C LEU A 72 -7.00 -5.45 1.30
N GLU A 73 -7.44 -5.62 2.55
CA GLU A 73 -8.13 -6.84 2.97
C GLU A 73 -9.42 -7.06 2.17
N ASP A 74 -10.22 -6.01 1.95
CA ASP A 74 -11.43 -6.08 1.15
C ASP A 74 -11.13 -6.32 -0.34
N ALA A 75 -10.07 -5.70 -0.88
CA ALA A 75 -9.64 -5.93 -2.26
C ALA A 75 -9.18 -7.39 -2.48
N LEU A 76 -8.37 -7.94 -1.57
CA LEU A 76 -7.89 -9.32 -1.64
C LEU A 76 -8.99 -10.36 -1.39
N ARG A 77 -10.02 -10.00 -0.59
CA ARG A 77 -11.20 -10.85 -0.42
C ARG A 77 -12.01 -10.98 -1.72
N GLN A 78 -12.10 -9.88 -2.48
CA GLN A 78 -12.80 -9.87 -3.78
C GLN A 78 -11.95 -10.46 -4.90
N ARG A 79 -10.64 -10.25 -4.85
CA ARG A 79 -9.67 -10.63 -5.89
C ARG A 79 -8.44 -11.30 -5.26
N PRO A 80 -8.58 -12.57 -4.83
CA PRO A 80 -7.51 -13.29 -4.13
C PRO A 80 -6.25 -13.49 -4.98
N GLU A 81 -6.38 -13.46 -6.30
CA GLU A 81 -5.27 -13.62 -7.25
C GLU A 81 -4.18 -12.55 -7.09
N PHE A 82 -4.53 -11.35 -6.61
CA PHE A 82 -3.59 -10.24 -6.42
C PHE A 82 -2.69 -10.37 -5.20
N ALA A 83 -2.91 -11.37 -4.34
CA ALA A 83 -2.14 -11.52 -3.11
C ALA A 83 -0.65 -11.79 -3.39
N GLY A 84 -0.33 -12.48 -4.49
CA GLY A 84 1.04 -12.76 -4.91
C GLY A 84 1.78 -11.50 -5.36
N ASP A 85 1.19 -10.77 -6.29
CA ASP A 85 1.78 -9.54 -6.84
C ASP A 85 1.96 -8.48 -5.73
N LEU A 86 0.95 -8.34 -4.86
CA LEU A 86 1.01 -7.40 -3.74
C LEU A 86 2.09 -7.78 -2.71
N ALA A 87 2.31 -9.07 -2.46
CA ALA A 87 3.41 -9.55 -1.63
C ALA A 87 4.78 -9.26 -2.28
N GLY A 88 4.87 -9.40 -3.62
CA GLY A 88 6.05 -9.03 -4.40
C GLY A 88 6.39 -7.54 -4.28
N ILE A 89 5.42 -6.66 -4.53
CA ILE A 89 5.55 -5.21 -4.35
C ILE A 89 6.01 -4.90 -2.92
N THR A 90 5.37 -5.50 -1.91
CA THR A 90 5.74 -5.28 -0.50
C THR A 90 7.19 -5.69 -0.20
N SER A 91 7.66 -6.80 -0.79
CA SER A 91 9.03 -7.27 -0.64
C SER A 91 10.04 -6.27 -1.21
N VAL A 92 9.80 -5.81 -2.45
CA VAL A 92 10.66 -4.83 -3.12
C VAL A 92 10.69 -3.51 -2.35
N ALA A 93 9.52 -3.03 -1.91
CA ALA A 93 9.42 -1.80 -1.13
C ALA A 93 10.22 -1.85 0.18
N ARG A 94 10.26 -3.01 0.84
CA ARG A 94 11.06 -3.21 2.05
C ARG A 94 12.55 -3.20 1.78
N ALA A 95 12.99 -3.71 0.63
CA ALA A 95 14.39 -3.64 0.21
C ALA A 95 14.83 -2.20 -0.10
N HIS A 96 13.89 -1.30 -0.45
CA HIS A 96 14.17 0.11 -0.67
C HIS A 96 14.22 0.97 0.60
N ARG A 97 13.78 0.45 1.76
CA ARG A 97 13.97 1.16 3.03
C ARG A 97 15.41 0.98 3.52
N PRO A 98 16.17 2.07 3.73
CA PRO A 98 17.52 2.01 4.32
C PRO A 98 17.51 1.55 5.78
#